data_AF-A0A972M5K8-F1
#
_entry.id   AF-A0A972M5K8-F1
#
_cell.length_a   1.000
_cell.length_b   1.000
_cell.length_c   1.000
_cell.angle_alpha   90.00
_cell.angle_beta   90.00
_cell.angle_gamma   90.00
#
_symmetry.space_group_name_H-M   'P 1'
#
loop_
_entity.id
_entity.type
_entity.pdbx_description
1 polymer ?
#
loop_
_entity_poly.entity_id
_entity_poly.type
_entity_poly.pdbx_seq_one_letter_code
_entity_poly.pdbx_strand_id
1 'polypeptide(L)'
;MELIGYLLSFLLGILAVSIYYKNLWCYAKVKAKREKIKVKYGENSKWYLYLKRRFPLTKCNIIFRLLLFLVFATFTLRVFGEKPFLAFVGGVVFGNLALFFLNFSATQKVTKRE
;
A
#
# COMPACT_ATOMS: atom_id res chain seq x y z
N MET A 1 -31.78 -1.28 -0.13
CA MET A 1 -30.71 -0.80 -1.04
C MET A 1 -29.57 -0.09 -0.31
N GLU A 2 -29.83 0.69 0.75
CA GLU A 2 -28.76 1.41 1.47
C GLU A 2 -27.68 0.48 2.07
N LEU A 3 -28.07 -0.62 2.73
CA LEU A 3 -27.13 -1.58 3.34
C LEU A 3 -26.09 -2.13 2.36
N ILE A 4 -26.51 -2.39 1.12
CA ILE A 4 -25.64 -2.92 0.05
C ILE A 4 -24.61 -1.85 -0.35
N GLY A 5 -25.02 -0.58 -0.40
CA GLY A 5 -24.11 0.56 -0.66
C GLY A 5 -23.05 0.73 0.43
N TYR A 6 -23.41 0.55 1.71
CA TYR A 6 -22.44 0.55 2.81
C TYR A 6 -21.47 -0.63 2.72
N LEU A 7 -21.98 -1.85 2.45
CA LEU A 7 -21.15 -3.05 2.36
C LEU A 7 -20.14 -2.94 1.18
N LEU A 8 -20.62 -2.49 0.02
CA LEU A 8 -19.77 -2.27 -1.16
C LEU A 8 -18.71 -1.20 -0.89
N SER A 9 -19.07 -0.09 -0.25
CA SER A 9 -18.14 0.99 0.06
C SER A 9 -17.08 0.56 1.08
N PHE A 10 -17.47 -0.24 2.07
CA PHE A 10 -16.54 -0.86 3.02
C PHE A 10 -15.55 -1.80 2.32
N LEU A 11 -16.03 -2.67 1.42
CA LEU A 11 -15.18 -3.55 0.62
C LEU A 11 -14.24 -2.78 -0.30
N LEU A 12 -14.71 -1.67 -0.89
CA LEU A 12 -13.89 -0.74 -1.68
C LEU A 12 -12.75 -0.14 -0.85
N GLY A 13 -13.01 0.21 0.41
CA GLY A 13 -12.00 0.67 1.35
C GLY A 13 -10.91 -0.38 1.59
N ILE A 14 -11.30 -1.63 1.87
CA ILE A 14 -10.36 -2.74 2.05
C ILE A 14 -9.56 -3.03 0.77
N LEU A 15 -10.23 -2.96 -0.38
CA LEU A 15 -9.59 -3.18 -1.68
C LEU A 15 -8.54 -2.10 -1.99
N ALA A 16 -8.85 -0.83 -1.71
CA ALA A 16 -7.90 0.27 -1.87
C ALA A 16 -6.63 0.04 -1.03
N VAL A 17 -6.80 -0.41 0.22
CA VAL A 17 -5.67 -0.76 1.10
C VAL A 17 -4.89 -1.97 0.56
N SER A 18 -5.58 -2.96 0.01
CA SER A 18 -4.95 -4.16 -0.56
C SER A 18 -4.10 -3.83 -1.79
N ILE A 19 -4.60 -2.96 -2.68
CA ILE A 19 -3.86 -2.46 -3.86
C ILE A 19 -2.62 -1.68 -3.42
N TYR A 20 -2.77 -0.82 -2.41
CA TYR A 20 -1.65 -0.10 -1.82
C TYR A 20 -0.56 -1.06 -1.31
N TYR A 21 -0.94 -2.08 -0.54
CA TYR A 21 0.01 -3.05 0.01
C TYR A 21 0.69 -3.91 -1.05
N LYS A 22 -0.02 -4.30 -2.11
CA LYS A 22 0.58 -5.02 -3.24
C LYS A 22 1.66 -4.18 -3.92
N ASN A 23 1.41 -2.88 -4.08
CA ASN A 23 2.40 -1.94 -4.60
C ASN A 23 3.59 -1.79 -3.64
N LEU A 24 3.32 -1.70 -2.33
CA LEU A 24 4.35 -1.66 -1.27
C LEU A 24 5.25 -2.91 -1.26
N TRP A 25 4.66 -4.08 -1.50
CA TRP A 25 5.40 -5.34 -1.57
C TRP A 25 6.27 -5.44 -2.82
N CYS A 26 5.74 -5.02 -3.97
CA CYS A 26 6.53 -4.89 -5.20
C CYS A 26 7.70 -3.91 -4.98
N TYR A 27 7.43 -2.78 -4.33
CA TYR A 27 8.42 -1.80 -3.93
C TYR A 27 9.50 -2.38 -3.02
N ALA A 28 9.11 -3.14 -1.98
CA ALA A 28 10.05 -3.78 -1.06
C ALA A 28 10.98 -4.76 -1.79
N LYS A 29 10.46 -5.52 -2.77
CA LYS A 29 11.27 -6.40 -3.63
C LYS A 29 12.28 -5.61 -4.48
N VAL A 30 11.86 -4.50 -5.09
CA VAL A 30 12.75 -3.64 -5.89
C VAL A 30 13.82 -3.00 -5.01
N LYS A 31 13.46 -2.51 -3.82
CA LYS A 31 14.41 -1.96 -2.84
C LYS A 31 15.43 -3.02 -2.40
N ALA A 32 14.98 -4.21 -2.04
CA ALA A 32 15.88 -5.31 -1.66
C ALA A 32 16.84 -5.69 -2.79
N LYS A 33 16.37 -5.70 -4.05
CA LYS A 33 17.22 -5.94 -5.22
C LYS A 33 18.25 -4.82 -5.42
N ARG A 34 17.87 -3.56 -5.17
CA ARG A 34 18.75 -2.40 -5.27
C ARG A 34 19.84 -2.39 -4.21
N GLU A 35 19.52 -2.78 -2.97
CA GLU A 35 20.50 -2.98 -1.89
C GLU A 35 21.48 -4.12 -2.23
N LYS A 36 20.98 -5.27 -2.71
CA LYS A 36 21.85 -6.37 -3.17
C LYS A 36 22.84 -5.94 -4.26
N ILE A 37 22.37 -5.12 -5.21
CA ILE A 37 23.23 -4.59 -6.29
C ILE A 37 24.21 -3.54 -5.75
N LYS A 38 23.80 -2.70 -4.79
CA LYS A 38 24.67 -1.75 -4.11
C LYS A 38 25.82 -2.46 -3.39
N VAL A 39 25.51 -3.52 -2.64
CA VAL A 39 26.53 -4.32 -1.93
C VAL A 39 27.45 -5.05 -2.93
N LYS A 40 26.91 -5.59 -4.02
CA LYS A 40 27.69 -6.39 -4.98
C LYS A 40 28.57 -5.58 -5.94
N TYR A 41 28.12 -4.41 -6.39
CA TYR A 41 28.78 -3.62 -7.44
C TYR A 41 29.18 -2.20 -7.02
N GLY A 42 28.83 -1.79 -5.79
CA GLY A 42 29.08 -0.45 -5.29
C GLY A 42 28.05 0.59 -5.74
N GLU A 43 28.00 1.69 -4.99
CA GLU A 43 27.03 2.79 -5.13
C GLU A 43 27.20 3.61 -6.43
N ASN A 44 28.36 3.51 -7.09
CA ASN A 44 28.65 4.18 -8.36
C ASN A 44 28.54 3.26 -9.59
N SER A 45 28.08 2.01 -9.43
CA SER A 45 27.91 1.13 -10.58
C SER A 45 26.84 1.66 -11.55
N LYS A 46 27.10 1.55 -12.86
CA LYS A 46 26.15 1.93 -13.93
C LYS A 46 24.77 1.28 -13.71
N TRP A 47 24.76 0.03 -13.25
CA TRP A 47 23.54 -0.72 -12.94
C TRP A 47 22.76 -0.15 -11.75
N TYR A 48 23.43 0.24 -10.67
CA TYR A 48 22.78 0.88 -9.52
C TYR A 48 22.24 2.27 -9.87
N LEU A 49 23.00 3.09 -10.60
CA LEU A 49 22.56 4.41 -11.06
C LEU A 49 21.38 4.33 -12.03
N TYR A 50 21.37 3.34 -12.93
CA TYR A 50 20.24 3.05 -13.82
C TYR A 50 18.97 2.72 -13.03
N LEU A 51 19.07 1.78 -12.08
CA LEU A 51 17.97 1.42 -11.18
C LEU A 51 17.55 2.60 -10.31
N LYS A 52 18.47 3.49 -9.96
CA LYS A 52 18.19 4.67 -9.14
C LYS A 52 17.43 5.76 -9.88
N ARG A 53 17.74 5.99 -11.15
CA ARG A 53 16.97 6.91 -12.00
C ARG A 53 15.59 6.35 -12.37
N ARG A 54 15.50 5.06 -12.68
CA ARG A 54 14.23 4.45 -13.13
C ARG A 54 13.21 4.27 -12.02
N PHE A 55 13.67 4.15 -10.77
CA PHE A 55 12.82 4.05 -9.59
C PHE A 55 13.25 5.09 -8.52
N PRO A 56 12.70 6.32 -8.55
CA PRO A 56 12.84 7.30 -7.47
C PRO A 56 11.96 6.87 -6.28
N LEU A 57 12.55 6.06 -5.41
CA LEU A 57 11.84 5.23 -4.43
C LEU A 57 11.14 5.99 -3.28
N THR A 58 11.48 7.25 -2.96
CA THR A 58 11.02 7.88 -1.71
C THR A 58 9.76 8.74 -1.86
N LYS A 59 9.63 9.54 -2.93
CA LYS A 59 8.50 10.48 -3.09
C LYS A 59 7.22 9.80 -3.61
N CYS A 60 7.35 8.69 -4.33
CA CYS A 60 6.20 7.99 -4.91
C CYS A 60 5.26 7.38 -3.86
N ASN A 61 5.75 6.91 -2.70
CA ASN A 61 4.93 6.12 -1.78
C ASN A 61 3.84 6.95 -1.08
N ILE A 62 4.19 8.14 -0.59
CA ILE A 62 3.23 9.04 0.10
C ILE A 62 2.25 9.66 -0.90
N ILE A 63 2.76 10.16 -2.03
CA ILE A 63 1.94 10.77 -3.08
C ILE A 63 0.99 9.72 -3.68
N PHE A 64 1.46 8.50 -3.93
CA PHE A 64 0.61 7.42 -4.44
C PHE A 64 -0.47 7.03 -3.43
N ARG A 65 -0.17 7.00 -2.12
CA ARG A 65 -1.18 6.71 -1.09
C ARG A 65 -2.27 7.78 -1.07
N LEU A 66 -1.88 9.05 -1.10
CA LEU A 66 -2.82 10.18 -1.15
C LEU A 66 -3.64 10.16 -2.44
N LEU A 67 -3.00 9.93 -3.58
CA LEU A 67 -3.66 9.87 -4.88
C LEU A 67 -4.66 8.71 -4.95
N LEU A 68 -4.25 7.52 -4.49
CA LEU A 68 -5.13 6.35 -4.45
C LEU A 68 -6.32 6.61 -3.52
N PHE A 69 -6.08 7.16 -2.32
CA PHE A 69 -7.15 7.53 -1.42
C PHE A 69 -8.10 8.55 -2.06
N LEU A 70 -7.57 9.58 -2.71
CA LEU A 70 -8.37 10.64 -3.32
C LEU A 70 -9.22 10.14 -4.48
N VAL A 71 -8.67 9.26 -5.34
CA VAL A 71 -9.40 8.62 -6.44
C VAL A 71 -10.54 7.76 -5.91
N PHE A 72 -10.26 6.87 -4.95
CA PHE A 72 -11.28 6.00 -4.37
C PHE A 72 -12.31 6.77 -3.53
N ALA A 73 -11.89 7.79 -2.77
CA ALA A 73 -12.78 8.66 -2.01
C ALA A 73 -13.75 9.41 -2.93
N THR A 74 -13.22 10.03 -4.00
CA THR A 74 -14.03 10.77 -4.98
C THR A 74 -15.00 9.83 -5.70
N PHE A 75 -14.55 8.62 -6.08
CA PHE A 75 -15.41 7.61 -6.68
C PHE A 75 -16.53 7.20 -5.73
N THR A 76 -16.22 6.95 -4.46
CA THR A 76 -17.21 6.50 -3.48
C THR A 76 -18.24 7.59 -3.20
N LEU A 77 -17.80 8.84 -3.03
CA LEU A 77 -18.69 9.99 -2.84
C LEU A 77 -19.61 10.20 -4.05
N ARG A 78 -19.07 10.07 -5.28
CA ARG A 78 -19.84 10.30 -6.50
C ARG A 78 -20.84 9.19 -6.81
N VAL A 79 -20.50 7.94 -6.53
CA VAL A 79 -21.33 6.77 -6.87
C VAL A 79 -22.31 6.43 -5.76
N PHE A 80 -21.89 6.51 -4.50
CA PHE A 80 -22.68 6.03 -3.37
C PHE A 80 -23.18 7.17 -2.46
N GLY A 81 -22.55 8.35 -2.48
CA GLY A 81 -22.93 9.50 -1.65
C GLY A 81 -22.20 9.57 -0.30
N GLU A 82 -22.62 10.52 0.55
CA GLU A 82 -21.92 10.85 1.81
C GLU A 82 -22.05 9.77 2.89
N LYS A 83 -23.23 9.18 3.05
CA LYS A 83 -23.48 8.15 4.05
C LYS A 83 -22.56 6.92 3.89
N PRO A 84 -22.45 6.30 2.70
CA PRO A 84 -21.55 5.16 2.50
C PRO A 84 -20.06 5.54 2.40
N PHE A 85 -19.73 6.83 2.22
CA PHE A 85 -18.34 7.29 2.35
C PHE A 85 -17.77 7.04 3.77
N LEU A 86 -18.59 7.17 4.82
CA LEU A 86 -18.17 6.80 6.18
C LEU A 86 -17.80 5.31 6.29
N ALA A 87 -18.55 4.43 5.63
CA ALA A 87 -18.20 3.01 5.59
C ALA A 87 -16.92 2.73 4.79
N PHE A 88 -16.65 3.50 3.72
CA PHE A 88 -15.37 3.44 3.03
C PHE A 88 -14.20 3.83 3.93
N VAL A 89 -14.30 4.95 4.66
CA VAL A 89 -13.27 5.36 5.62
C VAL A 89 -13.07 4.29 6.70
N GLY A 90 -14.16 3.74 7.23
CA GLY A 90 -14.12 2.60 8.16
C GLY A 90 -13.39 1.39 7.59
N GLY A 91 -13.66 1.03 6.33
CA GLY A 91 -13.00 -0.07 5.63
C GLY A 91 -11.50 0.18 5.40
N VAL A 92 -11.10 1.43 5.10
CA VAL A 92 -9.69 1.81 4.97
C VAL A 92 -8.97 1.71 6.32
N VAL A 93 -9.58 2.19 7.40
CA VAL A 93 -9.00 2.10 8.76
C VAL A 93 -8.89 0.65 9.18
N PHE A 94 -9.96 -0.12 9.02
CA PHE A 94 -10.00 -1.54 9.38
C PHE A 94 -8.98 -2.36 8.58
N GLY A 95 -8.88 -2.13 7.27
CA GLY A 95 -7.89 -2.77 6.41
C GLY A 95 -6.44 -2.44 6.83
N ASN A 96 -6.15 -1.20 7.22
CA ASN A 96 -4.84 -0.83 7.75
C ASN A 96 -4.55 -1.51 9.09
N LEU A 97 -5.53 -1.58 10.00
CA LEU A 97 -5.38 -2.26 11.29
C LEU A 97 -5.11 -3.76 11.10
N ALA A 98 -5.91 -4.42 10.26
CA ALA A 98 -5.75 -5.85 9.96
C ALA A 98 -4.36 -6.16 9.39
N LEU A 99 -3.86 -5.31 8.49
CA LEU A 99 -2.52 -5.48 7.93
C LEU A 99 -1.40 -5.17 8.93
N PHE A 100 -1.62 -4.24 9.86
CA PHE A 100 -0.69 -4.01 10.97
C PHE A 100 -0.57 -5.26 11.85
N PHE A 101 -1.68 -5.86 12.26
CA PHE A 101 -1.69 -7.09 13.06
C PHE A 101 -1.10 -8.29 12.32
N LEU A 102 -1.34 -8.43 11.01
CA LEU A 102 -0.75 -9.48 10.18
C LEU A 102 0.77 -9.34 10.06
N ASN A 103 1.29 -8.12 9.84
CA ASN A 103 2.73 -7.88 9.80
C ASN A 103 3.38 -8.09 11.17
N PHE A 104 2.73 -7.67 12.26
CA PHE A 104 3.22 -7.91 13.61
C PHE A 104 3.32 -9.40 13.92
N SER A 105 2.28 -10.17 13.56
CA SER A 105 2.26 -11.63 13.72
C SER A 105 3.31 -12.34 12.87
N ALA A 106 3.58 -11.85 11.65
CA ALA A 106 4.64 -12.36 10.79
C ALA A 106 6.03 -12.10 11.38
N THR A 107 6.23 -10.95 12.02
CA THR A 107 7.52 -10.57 12.61
C THR A 107 7.83 -11.42 13.85
N GLN A 108 6.85 -11.67 14.73
CA GLN A 108 7.03 -12.53 15.90
C GLN A 108 7.37 -14.00 15.54
N LYS A 109 6.88 -14.51 14.41
CA LYS A 109 7.22 -15.88 13.96
C LYS A 109 8.66 -16.03 13.49
N VAL A 110 9.31 -14.94 13.06
CA VAL A 110 10.72 -14.96 12.64
C VAL A 110 11.63 -14.94 13.87
N THR A 111 11.30 -14.13 14.88
CA THR A 111 12.11 -13.99 16.11
C THR A 111 12.13 -15.25 17.01
N LYS A 112 11.16 -16.18 16.86
CA LYS A 112 11.16 -17.45 17.61
C LYS A 112 11.92 -18.61 16.91
N ARG A 113 12.49 -18.37 15.73
CA ARG A 113 13.26 -19.36 14.97
C ARG A 113 14.77 -19.09 14.98
N GLU A 114 15.21 -18.00 15.59
CA GLU A 114 16.60 -17.76 15.99
C GLU A 114 16.79 -18.23 17.44
#